data_AF-A0A959MHT0-F1
#
_entry.id   AF-A0A959MHT0-F1
#
_cell.length_a   1.000
_cell.length_b   1.000
_cell.length_c   1.000
_cell.angle_alpha   90.00
_cell.angle_beta   90.00
_cell.angle_gamma   90.00
#
_symmetry.space_group_name_H-M   'P 1'
#
loop_
_entity.id
_entity.type
_entity.pdbx_description
1 polymer ?
#
loop_
_entity_poly.entity_id
_entity_poly.type
_entity_poly.pdbx_seq_one_letter_code
_entity_poly.pdbx_strand_id
1 'polypeptide(L)'
;MTTRSNFLRPLSLLPLILLFSSCSDNPIAPEGFIGHSGGCGNFMVYKFNVEKTDAVVVRGTDSGLDFNRNPTEYTLPDPRLTVSIERFSGPANAHYCDDVFDNSEPKLTETWKAVSGKVMIASGDTLQPVSGAPIYQIEVYLQDATFKSESGEEVKVENVDFGEITVGWYAG
;
A
#
# COMPACT_ATOMS: atom_id res chain seq x y z
N MET A 1 42.77 -22.33 -72.20
CA MET A 1 41.55 -22.52 -71.38
C MET A 1 41.94 -22.30 -69.94
N THR A 2 41.56 -21.16 -69.37
CA THR A 2 42.07 -20.67 -68.09
C THR A 2 40.86 -20.29 -67.25
N THR A 3 40.48 -21.14 -66.30
CA THR A 3 39.28 -20.96 -65.48
C THR A 3 39.69 -20.37 -64.14
N ARG A 4 39.36 -19.10 -63.89
CA ARG A 4 39.55 -18.45 -62.58
C ARG A 4 38.27 -18.60 -61.75
N SER A 5 38.38 -19.25 -60.58
CA SER A 5 37.32 -19.35 -59.58
C SER A 5 37.46 -18.23 -58.54
N ASN A 6 36.45 -17.38 -58.43
CA ASN A 6 36.35 -16.33 -57.42
C ASN A 6 35.88 -16.93 -56.08
N PHE A 7 36.72 -16.83 -55.05
CA PHE A 7 36.40 -17.17 -53.67
C PHE A 7 35.76 -15.95 -53.00
N LEU A 8 34.45 -15.99 -52.78
CA LEU A 8 33.72 -15.03 -51.94
C LEU A 8 33.87 -15.45 -50.47
N ARG A 9 34.41 -14.56 -49.65
CA ARG A 9 34.52 -14.74 -48.19
C ARG A 9 33.19 -14.36 -47.51
N PRO A 10 32.74 -15.10 -46.49
CA PRO A 10 31.58 -14.71 -45.69
C PRO A 10 31.94 -13.54 -44.77
N LEU A 11 31.13 -12.49 -44.84
CA LEU A 11 31.19 -11.29 -44.03
C LEU A 11 30.66 -11.63 -42.63
N SER A 12 31.56 -11.74 -41.65
CA SER A 12 31.21 -12.01 -40.26
C SER A 12 30.56 -10.78 -39.62
N LEU A 13 29.23 -10.77 -39.51
CA LEU A 13 28.50 -9.80 -38.70
C LEU A 13 28.73 -10.12 -37.21
N LEU A 14 29.50 -9.29 -36.51
CA LEU A 14 29.52 -9.26 -35.06
C LEU A 14 28.19 -8.68 -34.55
N PRO A 15 27.42 -9.38 -33.70
CA PRO A 15 26.31 -8.77 -33.00
C PRO A 15 26.87 -7.86 -31.88
N LEU A 16 26.73 -6.56 -32.08
CA LEU A 16 26.99 -5.54 -31.06
C LEU A 16 25.88 -5.64 -30.00
N ILE A 17 26.11 -6.43 -28.96
CA ILE A 17 25.21 -6.57 -27.81
C ILE A 17 25.29 -5.26 -27.02
N LEU A 18 24.39 -4.33 -27.33
CA LEU A 18 24.13 -3.14 -26.53
C LEU A 18 23.51 -3.57 -25.19
N LEU A 19 24.36 -3.71 -24.19
CA LEU A 19 23.98 -3.80 -22.79
C LEU A 19 23.37 -2.46 -22.37
N PHE A 20 22.09 -2.24 -22.69
CA PHE A 20 21.29 -1.24 -22.00
C PHE A 20 21.06 -1.73 -20.58
N SER A 21 22.06 -1.50 -19.72
CA SER A 21 21.90 -1.56 -18.29
C SER A 21 20.98 -0.41 -17.89
N SER A 22 19.67 -0.60 -18.07
CA SER A 22 18.67 0.21 -17.41
C SER A 22 18.77 -0.15 -15.93
N CYS A 23 19.61 0.58 -15.20
CA CYS A 23 19.39 0.75 -13.78
C CYS A 23 18.01 1.39 -13.67
N SER A 24 16.99 0.58 -13.42
CA SER A 24 15.76 1.10 -12.87
C SER A 24 16.14 1.61 -11.49
N ASP A 25 16.34 2.91 -11.36
CA ASP A 25 16.23 3.59 -10.08
C ASP A 25 14.80 3.35 -9.62
N ASN A 26 14.57 2.18 -9.00
CA ASN A 26 13.30 1.90 -8.37
C ASN A 26 13.18 2.96 -7.28
N PRO A 27 12.16 3.83 -7.34
CA PRO A 27 11.99 4.87 -6.34
C PRO A 27 12.05 4.21 -4.97
N ILE A 28 13.01 4.64 -4.16
CA ILE A 28 13.17 4.17 -2.79
C ILE A 28 11.85 4.50 -2.10
N ALA A 29 11.21 3.49 -1.52
CA ALA A 29 9.99 3.70 -0.76
C ALA A 29 10.23 4.80 0.30
N PRO A 30 9.24 5.68 0.58
CA PRO A 30 9.34 6.62 1.70
C PRO A 30 9.75 5.86 2.97
N GLU A 31 10.45 6.52 3.91
CA GLU A 31 11.26 5.99 5.05
C GLU A 31 10.62 4.95 6.02
N GLY A 32 9.84 4.00 5.52
CA GLY A 32 8.99 3.11 6.28
C GLY A 32 7.74 3.80 6.83
N PHE A 33 6.70 2.99 7.06
CA PHE A 33 5.50 3.41 7.79
C PHE A 33 5.66 3.03 9.26
N ILE A 34 6.51 3.77 9.97
CA ILE A 34 6.85 3.54 11.40
C ILE A 34 6.26 4.59 12.34
N GLY A 35 5.41 5.49 11.82
CA GLY A 35 4.78 6.56 12.58
C GLY A 35 3.53 6.12 13.33
N HIS A 36 2.64 7.09 13.56
CA HIS A 36 1.38 6.89 14.28
C HIS A 36 0.41 6.00 13.48
N SER A 37 -0.21 5.05 14.17
CA SER A 37 -1.31 4.23 13.66
C SER A 37 -2.64 4.67 14.28
N GLY A 38 -3.72 4.58 13.53
CA GLY A 38 -5.08 4.83 14.03
C GLY A 38 -6.13 4.12 13.21
N GLY A 39 -7.40 4.26 13.62
CA GLY A 39 -8.53 3.67 12.92
C GLY A 39 -9.85 4.40 13.20
N CYS A 40 -10.81 4.22 12.29
CA CYS A 40 -12.16 4.78 12.41
C CYS A 40 -13.19 3.98 11.62
N GLY A 41 -14.47 4.27 11.90
CA GLY A 41 -15.60 3.70 11.18
C GLY A 41 -15.70 2.18 11.37
N ASN A 42 -16.31 1.51 10.39
CA ASN A 42 -16.56 0.07 10.45
C ASN A 42 -15.26 -0.75 10.35
N PHE A 43 -14.40 -0.42 9.39
CA PHE A 43 -13.06 -0.99 9.27
C PHE A 43 -12.19 -0.10 8.38
N MET A 44 -11.52 0.86 9.01
CA MET A 44 -10.43 1.59 8.40
C MET A 44 -9.30 1.69 9.41
N VAL A 45 -8.10 1.28 8.99
CA VAL A 45 -6.86 1.56 9.72
C VAL A 45 -5.88 2.27 8.83
N TYR A 46 -5.05 3.10 9.44
CA TYR A 46 -3.97 3.78 8.76
C TYR A 46 -2.71 3.77 9.62
N LYS A 47 -1.57 3.88 8.95
CA LYS A 47 -0.28 4.13 9.59
C LYS A 47 0.50 5.14 8.79
N PHE A 48 0.91 6.22 9.45
CA PHE A 48 1.72 7.27 8.85
C PHE A 48 3.20 6.91 8.80
N ASN A 49 3.94 7.56 7.90
CA ASN A 49 5.38 7.76 8.06
C ASN A 49 5.68 8.74 9.22
N VAL A 50 6.96 8.99 9.50
CA VAL A 50 7.40 9.87 10.60
C VAL A 50 6.92 11.31 10.39
N GLU A 51 6.95 11.80 9.16
CA GLU A 51 6.58 13.15 8.76
C GLU A 51 5.05 13.35 8.65
N LYS A 52 4.29 12.25 8.66
CA LYS A 52 2.83 12.22 8.44
C LYS A 52 2.41 12.81 7.09
N THR A 53 3.27 12.70 6.08
CA THR A 53 2.99 13.11 4.70
C THR A 53 2.48 11.96 3.85
N ASP A 54 2.70 10.73 4.29
CA ASP A 54 2.29 9.51 3.60
C ASP A 54 1.65 8.56 4.62
N ALA A 55 0.57 7.90 4.23
CA ALA A 55 -0.09 6.88 5.04
C ALA A 55 -0.35 5.61 4.23
N VAL A 56 -0.06 4.44 4.80
CA VAL A 56 -0.69 3.21 4.33
C VAL A 56 -2.06 3.12 4.98
N VAL A 57 -3.08 2.86 4.18
CA VAL A 57 -4.46 2.71 4.63
C VAL A 57 -5.00 1.36 4.19
N VAL A 58 -5.68 0.69 5.12
CA VAL A 58 -6.43 -0.54 4.86
C VAL A 58 -7.89 -0.27 5.20
N ARG A 59 -8.76 -0.37 4.19
CA ARG A 59 -10.21 -0.19 4.32
C ARG A 59 -10.95 -1.46 3.96
N GLY A 60 -11.98 -1.76 4.71
CA GLY A 60 -12.86 -2.90 4.52
C GLY A 60 -14.14 -2.46 3.85
N THR A 61 -14.73 -3.36 3.08
CA THR A 61 -16.10 -3.19 2.60
C THR A 61 -17.09 -3.66 3.67
N ASP A 62 -18.27 -3.03 3.74
CA ASP A 62 -19.26 -3.20 4.82
C ASP A 62 -19.81 -4.63 5.03
N SER A 63 -19.43 -5.61 4.22
CA SER A 63 -20.01 -6.96 4.24
C SER A 63 -19.02 -8.13 4.06
N GLY A 64 -17.71 -7.87 3.99
CA GLY A 64 -16.76 -8.86 3.50
C GLY A 64 -15.81 -9.49 4.52
N LEU A 65 -15.57 -8.83 5.66
CA LEU A 65 -14.52 -9.26 6.59
C LEU A 65 -15.10 -10.14 7.70
N ASP A 66 -14.66 -11.39 7.71
CA ASP A 66 -14.94 -12.32 8.80
C ASP A 66 -13.97 -12.00 9.95
N PHE A 67 -14.44 -11.16 10.88
CA PHE A 67 -13.69 -10.80 12.07
C PHE A 67 -13.71 -11.98 13.05
N ASN A 68 -12.67 -12.80 12.95
CA ASN A 68 -12.37 -13.88 13.86
C ASN A 68 -11.09 -13.58 14.65
N ARG A 69 -10.95 -14.21 15.83
CA ARG A 69 -9.75 -14.09 16.66
C ARG A 69 -8.49 -14.69 16.03
N ASN A 70 -8.65 -15.57 15.05
CA ASN A 70 -7.53 -16.17 14.34
C ASN A 70 -7.13 -15.26 13.18
N PRO A 71 -5.84 -14.91 13.00
CA PRO A 71 -5.45 -14.10 11.86
C PRO A 71 -5.93 -14.70 10.54
N THR A 72 -6.69 -13.92 9.77
CA THR A 72 -7.13 -14.26 8.42
C THR A 72 -6.22 -13.55 7.41
N GLU A 73 -5.66 -14.31 6.47
CA GLU A 73 -4.79 -13.79 5.41
C GLU A 73 -5.62 -13.44 4.15
N TYR A 74 -5.33 -12.29 3.56
CA TYR A 74 -5.92 -11.78 2.33
C TYR A 74 -4.80 -11.52 1.32
N THR A 75 -4.92 -12.05 0.10
CA THR A 75 -3.99 -11.77 -1.00
C THR A 75 -4.46 -10.52 -1.75
N LEU A 76 -3.56 -9.59 -2.03
CA LEU A 76 -3.90 -8.34 -2.72
C LEU A 76 -3.76 -8.46 -4.24
N PRO A 77 -4.65 -7.81 -5.02
CA PRO A 77 -5.85 -7.11 -4.56
C PRO A 77 -6.96 -8.10 -4.13
N ASP A 78 -7.69 -7.76 -3.06
CA ASP A 78 -8.87 -8.52 -2.61
C ASP A 78 -10.12 -7.65 -2.77
N PRO A 79 -11.23 -8.13 -3.35
CA PRO A 79 -12.44 -7.32 -3.57
C PRO A 79 -13.10 -6.83 -2.27
N ARG A 80 -12.75 -7.39 -1.12
CA ARG A 80 -13.29 -7.02 0.19
C ARG A 80 -12.46 -5.94 0.89
N LEU A 81 -11.26 -5.68 0.40
CA LEU A 81 -10.29 -4.75 0.97
C LEU A 81 -9.84 -3.71 -0.06
N THR A 82 -9.70 -2.47 0.36
CA THR A 82 -8.91 -1.46 -0.36
C THR A 82 -7.66 -1.17 0.45
N VAL A 83 -6.50 -1.44 -0.13
CA VAL A 83 -5.20 -1.15 0.47
C VAL A 83 -4.48 -0.13 -0.39
N SER A 84 -4.10 1.00 0.19
CA SER A 84 -3.50 2.12 -0.54
C SER A 84 -2.39 2.81 0.24
N ILE A 85 -1.50 3.49 -0.49
CA ILE A 85 -0.69 4.59 0.05
C ILE A 85 -1.35 5.90 -0.36
N GLU A 86 -1.60 6.76 0.60
CA GLU A 86 -2.15 8.10 0.41
C GLU A 86 -1.09 9.13 0.77
N ARG A 87 -0.84 10.08 -0.16
CA ARG A 87 0.15 11.14 0.00
C ARG A 87 -0.54 12.48 0.14
N PHE A 88 -0.01 13.29 1.03
CA PHE A 88 -0.55 14.59 1.40
C PHE A 88 0.40 15.72 1.04
N SER A 89 -0.14 16.92 0.82
CA SER A 89 0.65 18.14 0.58
C SER A 89 1.42 18.64 1.81
N GLY A 90 1.22 18.01 2.98
CA GLY A 90 1.83 18.34 4.26
C GLY A 90 1.40 17.36 5.37
N PRO A 91 1.81 17.58 6.63
CA PRO A 91 1.53 16.67 7.73
C PRO A 91 0.03 16.52 8.07
N ALA A 92 -0.53 15.32 7.90
CA ALA A 92 -1.96 15.02 8.00
C ALA A 92 -2.39 14.50 9.39
N ASN A 93 -2.12 15.29 10.44
CA ASN A 93 -2.25 14.85 11.84
C ASN A 93 -3.62 14.29 12.28
N ALA A 94 -4.72 14.73 11.67
CA ALA A 94 -6.10 14.38 12.09
C ALA A 94 -7.02 13.98 10.92
N HIS A 95 -6.47 13.75 9.73
CA HIS A 95 -7.24 13.70 8.48
C HIS A 95 -8.35 12.63 8.40
N TYR A 96 -8.21 11.53 9.14
CA TYR A 96 -9.02 10.33 8.93
C TYR A 96 -10.21 10.15 9.87
N CYS A 97 -10.10 10.65 11.11
CA CYS A 97 -11.07 10.35 12.17
C CYS A 97 -11.74 11.60 12.74
N ASP A 98 -11.38 12.78 12.24
CA ASP A 98 -11.98 14.05 12.65
C ASP A 98 -13.20 14.35 11.77
N ASP A 99 -14.32 14.71 12.39
CA ASP A 99 -15.56 15.10 11.72
C ASP A 99 -15.58 16.60 11.40
N VAL A 100 -14.63 17.37 11.93
CA VAL A 100 -14.47 18.79 11.69
C VAL A 100 -13.52 19.02 10.53
N PHE A 101 -14.07 19.19 9.33
CA PHE A 101 -13.29 19.63 8.17
C PHE A 101 -12.75 21.05 8.38
N ASP A 102 -11.46 21.17 8.69
CA ASP A 102 -10.75 22.43 8.57
C ASP A 102 -10.22 22.58 7.13
N ASN A 103 -10.55 23.69 6.47
CA ASN A 103 -10.01 24.03 5.15
C ASN A 103 -8.48 24.27 5.17
N SER A 104 -7.87 24.30 6.35
CA SER A 104 -6.41 24.35 6.54
C SER A 104 -5.72 22.98 6.47
N GLU A 105 -6.47 21.88 6.39
CA GLU A 105 -5.90 20.54 6.30
C GLU A 105 -5.05 20.32 5.04
N PRO A 106 -3.99 19.48 5.12
CA PRO A 106 -3.21 19.12 3.95
C PRO A 106 -4.08 18.33 2.96
N LYS A 107 -3.87 18.61 1.68
CA LYS A 107 -4.66 17.99 0.60
C LYS A 107 -4.07 16.65 0.24
N LEU A 108 -4.92 15.65 0.01
CA LEU A 108 -4.52 14.42 -0.67
C LEU A 108 -4.05 14.78 -2.09
N THR A 109 -2.79 14.50 -2.38
CA THR A 109 -2.15 14.80 -3.68
C THR A 109 -2.03 13.56 -4.55
N GLU A 110 -1.96 12.37 -3.96
CA GLU A 110 -1.75 11.13 -4.70
C GLU A 110 -2.32 9.92 -3.95
N THR A 111 -2.75 8.90 -4.70
CA THR A 111 -3.16 7.62 -4.16
C THR A 111 -2.56 6.48 -4.98
N TRP A 112 -1.88 5.57 -4.30
CA TRP A 112 -1.29 4.38 -4.90
C TRP A 112 -2.06 3.17 -4.39
N LYS A 113 -2.50 2.29 -5.30
CA LYS A 113 -3.31 1.12 -4.93
C LYS A 113 -2.43 -0.12 -4.89
N ALA A 114 -2.64 -0.97 -3.89
CA ALA A 114 -1.94 -2.25 -3.82
C ALA A 114 -2.36 -3.14 -5.01
N VAL A 115 -1.37 -3.67 -5.71
CA VAL A 115 -1.52 -4.58 -6.86
C VAL A 115 -1.01 -5.98 -6.57
N SER A 116 -0.23 -6.16 -5.49
CA SER A 116 0.20 -7.45 -4.98
C SER A 116 0.53 -7.36 -3.49
N GLY A 117 0.69 -8.51 -2.83
CA GLY A 117 1.10 -8.61 -1.43
C GLY A 117 0.08 -9.35 -0.58
N LYS A 118 0.24 -9.28 0.74
CA LYS A 118 -0.63 -9.92 1.71
C LYS A 118 -1.01 -8.97 2.83
N VAL A 119 -2.25 -9.06 3.29
CA VAL A 119 -2.70 -8.44 4.54
C VAL A 119 -3.19 -9.54 5.46
N MET A 120 -2.70 -9.54 6.70
CA MET A 120 -3.25 -10.34 7.77
C MET A 120 -4.08 -9.45 8.68
N ILE A 121 -5.29 -9.89 8.99
CA ILE A 121 -6.21 -9.19 9.89
C ILE A 121 -6.64 -10.18 10.97
N ALA A 122 -6.47 -9.80 12.23
CA ALA A 122 -7.07 -10.50 13.37
C ALA A 122 -7.97 -9.54 14.11
N SER A 123 -9.16 -9.99 14.52
CA SER A 123 -10.00 -9.22 15.44
C SER A 123 -9.79 -9.68 16.87
N GLY A 124 -9.52 -8.74 17.76
CA GLY A 124 -9.56 -8.95 19.20
C GLY A 124 -10.99 -8.98 19.75
N ASP A 125 -11.11 -8.65 21.02
CA ASP A 125 -12.38 -8.60 21.72
C ASP A 125 -13.26 -7.44 21.24
N THR A 126 -14.58 -7.68 21.19
CA THR A 126 -15.54 -6.57 21.12
C THR A 126 -15.47 -5.81 22.43
N LEU A 127 -15.08 -4.54 22.35
CA LEU A 127 -15.12 -3.63 23.48
C LEU A 127 -16.56 -3.18 23.71
N GLN A 128 -16.89 -2.81 24.96
CA GLN A 128 -18.25 -2.36 25.26
C GLN A 128 -18.62 -1.17 24.37
N PRO A 129 -19.77 -1.21 23.68
CA PRO A 129 -20.16 -0.17 22.75
C PRO A 129 -20.40 1.14 23.50
N VAL A 130 -19.66 2.19 23.13
CA VAL A 130 -20.04 3.56 23.52
C VAL A 130 -21.14 3.95 22.55
N SER A 131 -22.38 4.15 23.03
CA SER A 131 -23.57 4.50 22.23
C SER A 131 -24.26 3.40 21.40
N GLY A 132 -23.92 2.11 21.62
CA GLY A 132 -24.62 0.98 20.99
C GLY A 132 -24.04 0.52 19.64
N ALA A 133 -23.06 1.23 19.10
CA ALA A 133 -22.23 0.74 17.98
C ALA A 133 -21.06 -0.09 18.52
N PRO A 134 -20.81 -1.30 17.99
CA PRO A 134 -19.71 -2.13 18.47
C PRO A 134 -18.36 -1.49 18.14
N ILE A 135 -17.44 -1.60 19.08
CA ILE A 135 -16.04 -1.20 18.94
C ILE A 135 -15.21 -2.48 18.97
N TYR A 136 -14.22 -2.58 18.10
CA TYR A 136 -13.37 -3.76 17.98
C TYR A 136 -11.91 -3.35 18.12
N GLN A 137 -11.15 -4.15 18.84
CA GLN A 137 -9.70 -4.13 18.69
C GLN A 137 -9.34 -5.02 17.48
N ILE A 138 -8.43 -4.57 16.64
CA ILE A 138 -7.94 -5.32 15.48
C ILE A 138 -6.43 -5.21 15.39
N GLU A 139 -5.80 -6.24 14.86
CA GLU A 139 -4.40 -6.23 14.47
C GLU A 139 -4.33 -6.36 12.96
N VAL A 140 -3.51 -5.51 12.33
CA VAL A 140 -3.32 -5.52 10.88
C VAL A 140 -1.84 -5.56 10.57
N TYR A 141 -1.46 -6.47 9.68
CA TYR A 141 -0.09 -6.62 9.22
C TYR A 141 -0.04 -6.74 7.69
N LEU A 142 0.73 -5.87 7.05
CA LEU A 142 0.95 -5.86 5.60
C LEU A 142 2.32 -6.49 5.30
N GLN A 143 2.38 -7.39 4.32
CA GLN A 143 3.61 -8.06 3.88
C GLN A 143 3.79 -7.99 2.36
N ASP A 144 5.02 -7.74 1.94
CA ASP A 144 5.51 -7.79 0.56
C ASP A 144 4.58 -7.12 -0.45
N ALA A 145 4.06 -5.95 -0.08
CA ALA A 145 3.05 -5.25 -0.86
C ALA A 145 3.69 -4.39 -1.94
N THR A 146 3.17 -4.52 -3.17
CA THR A 146 3.51 -3.59 -4.26
C THR A 146 2.33 -2.69 -4.51
N PHE A 147 2.57 -1.39 -4.55
CA PHE A 147 1.58 -0.37 -4.83
C PHE A 147 1.88 0.28 -6.17
N LYS A 148 0.83 0.70 -6.87
CA LYS A 148 0.92 1.34 -8.18
C LYS A 148 0.17 2.66 -8.20
N SER A 149 0.81 3.72 -8.68
CA SER A 149 0.18 5.03 -8.90
C SER A 149 -0.68 5.03 -10.16
N GLU A 150 -1.44 6.10 -10.38
CA GLU A 150 -2.17 6.29 -11.65
C GLU A 150 -1.23 6.48 -12.85
N SER A 151 -0.03 7.04 -12.65
CA SER A 151 0.99 7.17 -13.68
C SER A 151 1.68 5.85 -14.04
N GLY A 152 1.46 4.81 -13.23
CA GLY A 152 2.01 3.47 -13.43
C GLY A 152 3.35 3.21 -12.73
N GLU A 153 3.82 4.17 -11.93
CA GLU A 153 4.97 3.99 -11.04
C GLU A 153 4.65 2.97 -9.95
N GLU A 154 5.66 2.23 -9.49
CA GLU A 154 5.50 1.19 -8.48
C GLU A 154 6.41 1.43 -7.27
N VAL A 155 5.87 1.15 -6.08
CA VAL A 155 6.62 1.18 -4.82
C VAL A 155 6.37 -0.11 -4.06
N LYS A 156 7.44 -0.65 -3.46
CA LYS A 156 7.38 -1.85 -2.64
C LYS A 156 7.45 -1.50 -1.16
N VAL A 157 6.60 -2.13 -0.38
CA VAL A 157 6.56 -2.04 1.08
C VAL A 157 6.70 -3.44 1.62
N GLU A 158 7.84 -3.74 2.24
CA GLU A 158 8.14 -5.09 2.73
C GLU A 158 7.23 -5.47 3.88
N ASN A 159 7.16 -4.65 4.93
CA ASN A 159 6.37 -4.95 6.11
C ASN A 159 5.79 -3.68 6.74
N VAL A 160 4.52 -3.74 7.15
CA VAL A 160 3.90 -2.69 7.99
C VAL A 160 3.11 -3.36 9.09
N ASP A 161 3.55 -3.16 10.32
CA ASP A 161 2.81 -3.53 11.53
C ASP A 161 2.00 -2.33 12.02
N PHE A 162 0.68 -2.43 11.97
CA PHE A 162 -0.20 -1.37 12.47
C PHE A 162 -0.27 -1.37 13.99
N GLY A 163 0.08 -2.48 14.64
CA GLY A 163 -0.19 -2.72 16.06
C GLY A 163 -1.66 -3.04 16.32
N GLU A 164 -2.02 -3.04 17.60
CA GLU A 164 -3.41 -3.15 18.03
C GLU A 164 -4.13 -1.80 17.85
N ILE A 165 -5.16 -1.79 17.00
CA ILE A 165 -5.94 -0.61 16.66
C ILE A 165 -7.39 -0.79 17.06
N THR A 166 -7.96 0.25 17.64
CA THR A 166 -9.40 0.30 17.92
C THR A 166 -10.12 0.87 16.70
N VAL A 167 -11.10 0.13 16.17
CA VAL A 167 -12.04 0.58 15.14
C VAL A 167 -13.46 0.52 15.65
N GLY A 168 -14.33 1.35 15.09
CA GLY A 168 -15.71 1.52 15.50
C GLY A 168 -16.18 2.93 15.22
N TRP A 169 -17.50 3.12 15.24
CA TRP A 169 -18.07 4.45 15.19
C TRP A 169 -17.95 5.12 16.55
N TYR A 170 -17.27 6.26 16.61
CA TYR A 170 -17.36 7.18 17.73
C TYR A 170 -18.24 8.34 17.28
N ALA A 171 -19.42 8.50 17.89
CA ALA A 171 -20.14 9.76 17.76
C ALA A 171 -19.38 10.77 18.65
N GLY A 172 -18.49 11.55 18.02
CA GLY A 172 -17.93 12.77 18.59
C GLY A 172 -18.94 13.89 18.51
#